data_AF-A0A959NLR3-F1
#
_entry.id   AF-A0A959NLR3-F1
#
_cell.length_a   1.000
_cell.length_b   1.000
_cell.length_c   1.000
_cell.angle_alpha   90.00
_cell.angle_beta   90.00
_cell.angle_gamma   90.00
#
_symmetry.space_group_name_H-M   'P 1'
#
loop_
_entity.id
_entity.type
_entity.pdbx_description
1 polymer ?
#
loop_
_entity_poly.entity_id
_entity_poly.type
_entity_poly.pdbx_seq_one_letter_code
_entity_poly.pdbx_strand_id
1 'polypeptide(L)'
;VAVVDRNVRVRFSTSHPQDFSDKLLYTISEHPNLCNYIHLPVQSGSNRILELMNRTYTIEHYLTIIEKARKIIPDVTFSTDIISGFPTETYEDHLATLEVMREVRYDGAYMFKYSPREGTKAYRMEDDVDEATKSKRLSEIIDEQQKISYEINQSLMGVETEILIEGFSKKSNEFLAGRTDTNKTVIIPLKENIKKGDYIKVKINKATSGTLFADVIKKIDLTKSRKQKTA
;
A
#
# COMPACT_ATOMS: atom_id res chain seq x y z
N VAL A 1 21.92 0.89 2.64
CA VAL A 1 21.19 -0.30 3.14
C VAL A 1 20.97 -1.35 2.05
N ALA A 2 20.37 -1.02 0.90
CA ALA A 2 20.13 -1.98 -0.19
C ALA A 2 21.38 -2.74 -0.66
N VAL A 3 22.54 -2.09 -0.67
CA VAL A 3 23.82 -2.68 -1.07
C VAL A 3 24.49 -3.55 0.01
N VAL A 4 24.01 -3.50 1.27
CA VAL A 4 24.62 -4.18 2.41
C VAL A 4 24.26 -5.66 2.43
N ASP A 5 22.98 -6.00 2.26
CA ASP A 5 22.53 -7.38 2.07
C ASP A 5 21.47 -7.44 0.96
N ARG A 6 21.88 -8.01 -0.18
CA ARG A 6 21.02 -8.20 -1.34
C ARG A 6 19.97 -9.29 -1.16
N ASN A 7 19.94 -10.01 -0.03
CA ASN A 7 18.95 -11.05 0.27
C ASN A 7 17.79 -10.55 1.13
N VAL A 8 17.91 -9.37 1.73
CA VAL A 8 16.88 -8.77 2.59
C VAL A 8 15.98 -7.85 1.76
N ARG A 9 14.66 -7.99 1.90
CA ARG A 9 13.69 -7.04 1.34
C ARG A 9 13.66 -5.77 2.19
N VAL A 10 13.82 -4.61 1.55
CA VAL A 10 13.68 -3.30 2.18
C VAL A 10 12.48 -2.60 1.55
N ARG A 11 11.56 -2.14 2.39
CA ARG A 11 10.32 -1.47 1.97
C ARG A 11 10.40 0.01 2.32
N PHE A 12 10.14 0.86 1.35
CA PHE A 12 10.11 2.29 1.57
C PHE A 12 8.74 2.73 2.11
N SER A 13 8.75 3.63 3.09
CA SER A 13 7.56 4.28 3.63
C SER A 13 7.90 5.74 3.90
N THR A 14 7.12 6.67 3.35
CA THR A 14 7.23 8.10 3.63
C THR A 14 5.95 8.62 4.25
N SER A 15 6.04 9.67 5.05
CA SER A 15 4.90 10.42 5.59
C SER A 15 4.54 11.65 4.75
N HIS A 16 5.35 12.00 3.74
CA HIS A 16 5.19 13.23 2.98
C HIS A 16 5.52 13.06 1.47
N PRO A 17 4.55 13.32 0.57
CA PRO A 17 4.75 13.27 -0.88
C PRO A 17 5.80 14.24 -1.45
N GLN A 18 5.95 15.42 -0.84
CA GLN A 18 6.92 16.43 -1.29
C GLN A 18 8.37 15.92 -1.36
N ASP A 19 8.72 14.98 -0.48
CA ASP A 19 10.10 14.48 -0.36
C ASP A 19 10.40 13.36 -1.38
N PHE A 20 9.45 13.07 -2.26
CA PHE A 20 9.51 11.93 -3.16
C PHE A 20 10.19 12.26 -4.49
N SER A 21 11.53 12.19 -4.49
CA SER A 21 12.37 12.55 -5.63
C SER A 21 12.46 11.47 -6.73
N ASP A 22 12.73 11.90 -7.97
CA ASP A 22 13.00 10.99 -9.10
C ASP A 22 14.18 10.04 -8.79
N LYS A 23 15.21 10.51 -8.08
CA LYS A 23 16.35 9.68 -7.65
C LYS A 23 15.90 8.47 -6.81
N LEU A 24 14.93 8.66 -5.92
CA LEU A 24 14.38 7.57 -5.11
C LEU A 24 13.64 6.55 -5.98
N LEU A 25 12.88 7.01 -6.97
CA LEU A 25 12.17 6.14 -7.92
C LEU A 25 13.13 5.24 -8.70
N TYR A 26 14.18 5.81 -9.28
CA TYR A 26 15.21 5.04 -9.98
C TYR A 26 15.93 4.07 -9.04
N THR A 27 16.24 4.51 -7.81
CA THR A 27 16.88 3.64 -6.81
C THR A 27 16.02 2.41 -6.51
N ILE A 28 14.70 2.58 -6.34
CA ILE A 28 13.78 1.45 -6.11
C ILE A 28 13.75 0.51 -7.32
N SER A 29 13.68 1.06 -8.54
CA SER A 29 13.64 0.28 -9.78
C SER A 29 14.92 -0.54 -10.03
N GLU A 30 16.08 0.03 -9.72
CA GLU A 30 17.40 -0.57 -10.00
C GLU A 30 17.80 -1.67 -9.01
N HIS A 31 17.17 -1.73 -7.83
CA HIS A 31 17.57 -2.65 -6.76
C HIS A 31 16.50 -3.71 -6.49
N PRO A 32 16.71 -4.99 -6.87
CA PRO A 32 15.69 -6.05 -6.77
C PRO A 32 15.35 -6.47 -5.33
N ASN A 33 16.10 -5.97 -4.34
CA ASN A 33 15.84 -6.17 -2.93
C ASN A 33 15.11 -4.97 -2.30
N LEU A 34 14.90 -3.88 -3.04
CA LEU A 34 13.92 -2.86 -2.70
C LEU A 34 12.55 -3.31 -3.23
N CYS A 35 11.54 -3.22 -2.36
CA CYS A 35 10.20 -3.64 -2.72
C CYS A 35 9.55 -2.65 -3.70
N ASN A 36 8.82 -3.18 -4.70
CA ASN A 36 7.94 -2.42 -5.60
C ASN A 36 6.65 -1.97 -4.88
N TYR A 37 6.80 -1.30 -3.74
CA TYR A 37 5.73 -0.81 -2.91
C TYR A 37 6.13 0.52 -2.30
N ILE A 38 5.26 1.51 -2.43
CA ILE A 38 5.46 2.85 -1.88
C ILE A 38 4.25 3.20 -1.02
N HIS A 39 4.49 3.48 0.26
CA HIS A 39 3.49 4.16 1.08
C HIS A 39 3.64 5.68 0.88
N LEU A 40 2.61 6.31 0.31
CA LEU A 40 2.59 7.72 -0.08
C LEU A 40 1.26 8.38 0.36
N PRO A 41 1.18 8.91 1.59
CA PRO A 41 -0.05 9.46 2.13
C PRO A 41 -0.57 10.69 1.36
N VAL A 42 -1.77 10.59 0.80
CA VAL A 42 -2.48 11.75 0.22
C VAL A 42 -3.25 12.53 1.28
N GLN A 43 -3.81 11.85 2.30
CA GLN A 43 -4.68 12.36 3.37
C GLN A 43 -6.08 12.82 2.92
N SER A 44 -6.19 13.61 1.86
CA SER A 44 -7.45 14.07 1.26
C SER A 44 -7.28 14.26 -0.24
N GLY A 45 -8.36 14.09 -1.02
CA GLY A 45 -8.40 14.41 -2.45
C GLY A 45 -8.75 15.87 -2.76
N SER A 46 -8.87 16.74 -1.76
CA SER A 46 -9.20 18.16 -1.97
C SER A 46 -7.99 19.06 -1.69
N ASN A 47 -7.58 19.86 -2.68
CA ASN A 47 -6.52 20.86 -2.50
C ASN A 47 -6.83 21.84 -1.35
N ARG A 48 -8.10 22.21 -1.17
CA ARG A 48 -8.54 23.09 -0.07
C ARG A 48 -8.30 22.44 1.29
N ILE A 49 -8.67 21.17 1.44
CA ILE A 49 -8.45 20.43 2.68
C ILE A 49 -6.96 20.17 2.92
N LEU A 50 -6.19 19.84 1.87
CA LEU A 50 -4.74 19.67 1.97
C LEU A 50 -4.05 20.94 2.47
N GLU A 51 -4.43 22.12 1.98
CA GLU A 51 -3.90 23.40 2.46
C GLU A 51 -4.24 23.64 3.94
N LEU A 52 -5.47 23.32 4.36
CA LEU A 52 -5.88 23.41 5.77
C LEU A 52 -5.12 22.42 6.66
N MET A 53 -4.79 21.24 6.13
CA MET A 53 -3.89 20.26 6.75
C MET A 53 -2.41 20.68 6.72
N ASN A 54 -2.08 21.85 6.17
CA ASN A 54 -0.71 22.37 6.03
C ASN A 54 0.18 21.48 5.14
N ARG A 55 -0.39 20.89 4.09
CA ARG A 55 0.36 20.18 3.05
C ARG A 55 0.87 21.19 2.02
N THR A 56 2.09 20.96 1.55
CA THR A 56 2.78 21.84 0.59
C THR A 56 2.66 21.38 -0.87
N TYR A 57 1.80 20.40 -1.13
CA TYR A 57 1.56 19.82 -2.45
C TYR A 57 0.07 19.87 -2.81
N THR A 58 -0.21 19.79 -4.12
CA THR A 58 -1.56 19.65 -4.66
C THR A 58 -1.82 18.22 -5.14
N ILE A 59 -3.08 17.90 -5.44
CA ILE A 59 -3.49 16.62 -6.02
C ILE A 59 -2.84 16.40 -7.39
N GLU A 60 -2.76 17.43 -8.23
CA GLU A 60 -2.13 17.33 -9.55
C GLU A 60 -0.64 16.97 -9.43
N HIS A 61 0.06 17.56 -8.46
CA HIS A 61 1.44 17.20 -8.14
C HIS A 61 1.55 15.76 -7.64
N TYR A 62 0.66 15.36 -6.73
CA TYR A 62 0.60 14.01 -6.20
C TYR A 62 0.39 12.97 -7.30
N LEU A 63 -0.58 13.18 -8.20
CA LEU A 63 -0.87 12.30 -9.32
C LEU A 63 0.30 12.23 -10.30
N THR A 64 1.00 13.35 -10.54
CA THR A 64 2.24 13.36 -11.33
C THR A 64 3.31 12.43 -10.74
N ILE A 65 3.44 12.38 -9.40
CA ILE A 65 4.36 11.45 -8.73
C ILE A 65 3.91 10.00 -8.95
N ILE A 66 2.62 9.70 -8.77
CA ILE A 66 2.06 8.36 -9.00
C ILE A 66 2.33 7.88 -10.43
N GLU A 67 2.07 8.74 -11.43
CA GLU A 67 2.31 8.40 -12.84
C GLU A 67 3.79 8.14 -13.13
N LYS A 68 4.68 9.01 -12.64
CA LYS A 68 6.12 8.83 -12.79
C LYS A 68 6.58 7.51 -12.16
N ALA A 69 6.09 7.22 -10.96
CA ALA A 69 6.42 5.99 -10.25
C ALA A 69 6.01 4.75 -11.05
N ARG A 70 4.79 4.73 -11.60
CA ARG A 70 4.30 3.64 -12.48
C ARG A 70 5.12 3.49 -13.76
N LYS A 71 5.65 4.58 -14.32
CA LYS A 71 6.52 4.56 -15.51
C LYS A 71 7.92 4.01 -15.21
N ILE A 72 8.48 4.31 -14.03
CA ILE A 72 9.86 3.98 -13.67
C ILE A 72 9.97 2.61 -13.00
N ILE A 73 8.99 2.21 -12.19
CA ILE A 73 9.00 0.97 -11.42
C ILE A 73 7.85 0.08 -11.93
N PRO A 74 8.14 -0.95 -12.74
CA PRO A 74 7.13 -1.91 -13.18
C PRO A 74 6.41 -2.55 -11.99
N ASP A 75 5.10 -2.72 -12.13
CA ASP A 75 4.23 -3.37 -11.13
C ASP A 75 4.24 -2.72 -9.73
N VAL A 76 4.65 -1.45 -9.63
CA VAL A 76 4.67 -0.72 -8.35
C VAL A 76 3.27 -0.59 -7.76
N THR A 77 3.18 -0.88 -6.47
CA THR A 77 1.95 -0.73 -5.70
C THR A 77 2.03 0.42 -4.72
N PHE A 78 0.86 1.00 -4.41
CA PHE A 78 0.77 2.14 -3.51
C PHE A 78 -0.11 1.85 -2.31
N SER A 79 0.25 2.46 -1.19
CA SER A 79 -0.69 2.66 -0.10
C SER A 79 -0.72 4.11 0.35
N THR A 80 -1.78 4.47 1.05
CA THR A 80 -1.99 5.85 1.50
C THR A 80 -2.60 5.89 2.90
N ASP A 81 -2.60 7.08 3.50
CA ASP A 81 -3.50 7.43 4.60
C ASP A 81 -4.60 8.35 4.07
N ILE A 82 -5.82 8.23 4.59
CA ILE A 82 -6.96 9.09 4.30
C ILE A 82 -7.66 9.47 5.61
N ILE A 83 -7.99 10.75 5.75
CA ILE A 83 -8.76 11.29 6.88
C ILE A 83 -10.11 11.78 6.35
N SER A 84 -11.19 11.20 6.86
CA SER A 84 -12.56 11.67 6.59
C SER A 84 -13.03 12.64 7.68
N GLY A 85 -13.86 13.61 7.30
CA GLY A 85 -14.49 14.51 8.25
C GLY A 85 -13.56 15.54 8.86
N PHE A 86 -12.52 15.96 8.13
CA PHE A 86 -11.65 17.04 8.57
C PHE A 86 -12.47 18.34 8.78
N PRO A 87 -12.09 19.24 9.71
CA PRO A 87 -12.79 20.51 9.91
C PRO A 87 -13.04 21.24 8.60
N THR A 88 -14.27 21.69 8.40
CA THR A 88 -14.83 22.36 7.21
C THR A 88 -15.03 21.47 5.97
N GLU A 89 -14.76 20.16 6.02
CA GLU A 89 -14.88 19.27 4.85
C GLU A 89 -16.31 19.21 4.31
N THR A 90 -16.51 19.61 3.05
CA THR A 90 -17.79 19.53 2.37
C THR A 90 -17.99 18.16 1.72
N TYR A 91 -19.17 17.92 1.16
CA TYR A 91 -19.41 16.67 0.44
C TYR A 91 -18.60 16.60 -0.85
N GLU A 92 -18.37 17.73 -1.52
CA GLU A 92 -17.56 17.84 -2.73
C GLU A 92 -16.08 17.47 -2.46
N ASP A 93 -15.51 17.89 -1.34
CA ASP A 93 -14.14 17.51 -0.96
C ASP A 93 -14.00 16.00 -0.72
N HIS A 94 -15.03 15.40 -0.12
CA HIS A 94 -15.11 13.96 0.09
C HIS A 94 -15.23 13.21 -1.23
N LEU A 95 -16.06 13.69 -2.17
CA LEU A 95 -16.16 13.13 -3.51
C LEU A 95 -14.83 13.19 -4.28
N ALA A 96 -14.09 14.30 -4.17
CA ALA A 96 -12.76 14.42 -4.75
C ALA A 96 -11.78 13.39 -4.15
N THR A 97 -11.91 13.08 -2.86
CA THR A 97 -11.14 12.01 -2.21
C THR A 97 -11.45 10.64 -2.81
N LEU A 98 -12.71 10.31 -3.04
CA LEU A 98 -13.10 9.05 -3.71
C LEU A 98 -12.62 8.99 -5.16
N GLU A 99 -12.60 10.13 -5.88
CA GLU A 99 -12.07 10.21 -7.24
C GLU A 99 -10.58 9.88 -7.30
N VAL A 100 -9.78 10.49 -6.42
CA VAL A 100 -8.33 10.18 -6.31
C VAL A 100 -8.11 8.70 -5.98
N MET A 101 -8.93 8.10 -5.12
CA MET A 101 -8.83 6.66 -4.84
C MET A 101 -9.09 5.82 -6.09
N ARG A 102 -10.10 6.17 -6.89
CA ARG A 102 -10.44 5.46 -8.13
C ARG A 102 -9.35 5.61 -9.21
N GLU A 103 -8.70 6.76 -9.27
CA GLU A 103 -7.62 7.02 -10.22
C GLU A 103 -6.32 6.31 -9.84
N VAL A 104 -5.92 6.43 -8.57
CA VAL A 104 -4.66 5.87 -8.07
C VAL A 104 -4.77 4.37 -7.80
N ARG A 105 -5.98 3.86 -7.52
CA ARG A 105 -6.26 2.44 -7.29
C ARG A 105 -5.30 1.81 -6.28
N TYR A 106 -5.26 2.35 -5.07
CA TYR A 106 -4.35 1.91 -4.01
C TYR A 106 -4.51 0.42 -3.67
N ASP A 107 -3.40 -0.26 -3.39
CA ASP A 107 -3.38 -1.63 -2.90
C ASP A 107 -3.78 -1.74 -1.43
N GLY A 108 -3.62 -0.66 -0.68
CA GLY A 108 -4.15 -0.53 0.67
C GLY A 108 -4.23 0.91 1.13
N ALA A 109 -5.14 1.21 2.04
CA ALA A 109 -5.26 2.52 2.66
C ALA A 109 -5.46 2.39 4.17
N TYR A 110 -4.83 3.26 4.93
CA TYR A 110 -5.17 3.49 6.33
C TYR A 110 -6.19 4.62 6.38
N MET A 111 -7.37 4.33 6.91
CA MET A 111 -8.53 5.20 6.80
C MET A 111 -9.01 5.54 8.20
N PHE A 112 -9.10 6.83 8.50
CA PHE A 112 -9.44 7.33 9.82
C PHE A 112 -10.50 8.41 9.72
N LYS A 113 -11.36 8.50 10.73
CA LYS A 113 -12.10 9.75 10.95
C LYS A 113 -11.15 10.78 11.55
N TYR A 114 -11.38 12.04 11.24
CA TYR A 114 -10.72 13.14 11.95
C TYR A 114 -10.99 13.02 13.44
N SER A 115 -9.94 13.27 14.21
CA SER A 115 -9.99 13.41 15.65
C SER A 115 -9.00 14.51 16.03
N PRO A 116 -9.42 15.50 16.84
CA PRO A 116 -8.55 16.62 17.19
C PRO A 116 -7.34 16.12 17.98
N ARG A 117 -6.16 16.59 17.59
CA ARG A 117 -4.89 16.30 18.27
C ARG A 117 -4.24 17.58 18.72
N GLU A 118 -3.95 17.68 20.02
CA GLU A 118 -3.28 18.83 20.61
C GLU A 118 -1.97 19.14 19.87
N GLY A 119 -1.69 20.42 19.65
CA GLY A 119 -0.50 20.89 18.93
C GLY A 119 -0.63 20.92 17.40
N THR A 120 -1.74 20.45 16.81
CA THR A 120 -1.98 20.56 15.36
C THR A 120 -2.67 21.89 14.99
N LYS A 121 -2.50 22.36 13.75
CA LYS A 121 -3.24 23.53 13.22
C LYS A 121 -4.75 23.31 13.32
N ALA A 122 -5.20 22.09 13.01
CA ALA A 122 -6.59 21.67 13.03
C ALA A 122 -7.23 21.69 14.43
N TYR A 123 -6.43 21.54 15.50
CA TYR A 123 -6.92 21.62 16.88
C TYR A 123 -7.58 22.96 17.22
N ARG A 124 -7.18 24.04 16.54
CA ARG A 124 -7.73 25.39 16.72
C ARG A 124 -8.91 25.69 15.78
N MET A 125 -9.24 24.77 14.89
CA MET A 125 -10.40 24.89 13.99
C MET A 125 -11.65 24.40 14.72
N GLU A 126 -12.80 24.97 14.37
CA GLU A 126 -14.08 24.43 14.79
C GLU A 126 -14.31 23.08 14.10
N ASP A 127 -14.61 22.03 14.88
CA ASP A 127 -14.95 20.71 14.36
C ASP A 127 -16.44 20.67 13.99
N ASP A 128 -16.76 21.28 12.86
CA ASP A 128 -18.10 21.52 12.33
C ASP A 128 -18.71 20.32 11.58
N VAL A 129 -17.94 19.25 11.38
CA VAL A 129 -18.43 18.00 10.78
C VAL A 129 -18.87 17.03 11.86
N ASP A 130 -20.17 16.76 11.94
CA ASP A 130 -20.73 15.87 12.95
C ASP A 130 -20.27 14.40 12.80
N GLU A 131 -20.27 13.67 13.91
CA GLU A 131 -19.78 12.27 13.96
C GLU A 131 -20.53 11.31 13.02
N ALA A 132 -21.82 11.54 12.76
CA ALA A 132 -22.59 10.70 11.84
C ALA A 132 -22.11 10.92 10.40
N THR A 133 -21.87 12.18 10.02
CA THR A 133 -21.26 12.54 8.73
C THR A 133 -19.85 11.98 8.58
N LYS A 134 -18.99 12.14 9.60
CA LYS A 134 -17.61 11.56 9.58
C LYS A 134 -17.64 10.04 9.37
N SER A 135 -18.56 9.36 10.07
CA SER A 135 -18.72 7.90 10.02
C SER A 135 -19.28 7.41 8.69
N LYS A 136 -20.26 8.12 8.13
CA LYS A 136 -20.79 7.84 6.80
C LYS A 136 -19.70 7.94 5.74
N ARG A 137 -18.95 9.05 5.73
CA ARG A 137 -17.84 9.27 4.77
C ARG A 137 -16.74 8.23 4.91
N LEU A 138 -16.36 7.87 6.15
CA LEU A 138 -15.39 6.79 6.36
C LEU A 138 -15.89 5.46 5.78
N SER A 139 -17.17 5.12 5.96
CA SER A 139 -17.75 3.90 5.37
C SER A 139 -17.64 3.91 3.84
N GLU A 140 -18.00 5.03 3.19
CA GLU A 140 -17.91 5.17 1.73
C GLU A 140 -16.46 5.01 1.23
N ILE A 141 -15.48 5.58 1.94
CA ILE A 141 -14.05 5.41 1.66
C ILE A 141 -13.61 3.94 1.83
N ILE A 142 -14.05 3.28 2.90
CA ILE A 142 -13.76 1.85 3.14
C ILE A 142 -14.34 0.98 2.02
N ASP A 143 -15.58 1.24 1.61
CA ASP A 143 -16.27 0.46 0.58
C ASP A 143 -15.58 0.63 -0.79
N GLU A 144 -15.18 1.86 -1.15
CA GLU A 144 -14.41 2.12 -2.37
C GLU A 144 -13.04 1.42 -2.34
N GLN A 145 -12.31 1.49 -1.22
CA GLN A 145 -11.04 0.79 -1.08
C GLN A 145 -11.21 -0.73 -1.18
N GLN A 146 -12.25 -1.31 -0.56
CA GLN A 146 -12.51 -2.75 -0.63
C GLN A 146 -12.81 -3.20 -2.07
N LYS A 147 -13.58 -2.41 -2.82
CA LYS A 147 -13.87 -2.66 -4.23
C LYS A 147 -12.58 -2.64 -5.07
N ILE A 148 -11.77 -1.59 -4.93
CA ILE A 148 -10.48 -1.46 -5.63
C ILE A 148 -9.55 -2.63 -5.30
N SER A 149 -9.35 -2.93 -4.01
CA SER A 149 -8.47 -4.03 -3.58
C SER A 149 -8.97 -5.38 -4.07
N TYR A 150 -10.28 -5.61 -4.09
CA TYR A 150 -10.85 -6.84 -4.65
C TYR A 150 -10.56 -6.96 -6.15
N GLU A 151 -10.83 -5.93 -6.94
CA GLU A 151 -10.55 -5.92 -8.38
C GLU A 151 -9.06 -6.17 -8.69
N ILE A 152 -8.15 -5.51 -7.96
CA ILE A 152 -6.70 -5.71 -8.10
C ILE A 152 -6.30 -7.13 -7.72
N ASN A 153 -6.80 -7.65 -6.59
CA ASN A 153 -6.40 -8.98 -6.15
C ASN A 153 -6.98 -10.09 -7.06
N GLN A 154 -8.17 -9.88 -7.61
CA GLN A 154 -8.77 -10.81 -8.58
C GLN A 154 -7.96 -10.88 -9.88
N SER A 155 -7.32 -9.77 -10.32
CA SER A 155 -6.47 -9.80 -11.52
C SER A 155 -5.19 -10.62 -11.33
N LEU A 156 -4.82 -10.94 -10.08
CA LEU A 156 -3.66 -11.76 -9.75
C LEU A 156 -3.95 -13.26 -9.77
N MET A 157 -5.19 -13.68 -10.02
CA MET A 157 -5.55 -15.09 -10.11
C MET A 157 -4.69 -15.81 -11.17
N GLY A 158 -4.05 -16.91 -10.77
CA GLY A 158 -3.17 -17.69 -11.63
C GLY A 158 -1.75 -17.11 -11.81
N VAL A 159 -1.47 -15.90 -11.29
CA VAL A 159 -0.14 -15.29 -11.35
C VAL A 159 0.82 -16.03 -10.42
N GLU A 160 2.05 -16.26 -10.89
CA GLU A 160 3.13 -16.77 -10.07
C GLU A 160 3.91 -15.62 -9.43
N THR A 161 4.14 -15.68 -8.12
CA THR A 161 4.87 -14.64 -7.38
C THR A 161 5.74 -15.21 -6.26
N GLU A 162 6.60 -14.38 -5.68
CA GLU A 162 7.50 -14.73 -4.59
C GLU A 162 7.04 -14.13 -3.26
N ILE A 163 6.87 -14.98 -2.25
CA ILE A 163 6.48 -14.56 -0.90
C ILE A 163 7.58 -14.85 0.11
N LEU A 164 7.75 -13.93 1.07
CA LEU A 164 8.55 -14.13 2.27
C LEU A 164 7.63 -14.61 3.39
N ILE A 165 7.90 -15.79 3.96
CA ILE A 165 7.10 -16.35 5.06
C ILE A 165 7.36 -15.59 6.35
N GLU A 166 6.30 -15.03 6.94
CA GLU A 166 6.35 -14.26 8.19
C GLU A 166 6.06 -15.15 9.42
N GLY A 167 5.31 -16.24 9.24
CA GLY A 167 4.97 -17.21 10.29
C GLY A 167 3.63 -17.90 10.01
N PHE A 168 2.99 -18.39 11.07
CA PHE A 168 1.62 -18.93 10.99
C PHE A 168 0.61 -17.83 10.63
N SER A 169 -0.48 -18.24 9.98
CA SER A 169 -1.60 -17.35 9.72
C SER A 169 -2.26 -16.93 11.03
N LYS A 170 -2.79 -15.70 11.11
CA LYS A 170 -3.47 -15.21 12.33
C LYS A 170 -4.69 -16.04 12.74
N LYS A 171 -5.29 -16.78 11.80
CA LYS A 171 -6.56 -17.51 12.01
C LYS A 171 -6.38 -19.00 12.27
N SER A 172 -5.22 -19.58 11.92
CA SER A 172 -4.98 -21.02 12.04
C SER A 172 -3.49 -21.35 11.97
N ASN A 173 -3.09 -22.35 12.74
CA ASN A 173 -1.74 -22.94 12.70
C ASN A 173 -1.56 -23.95 11.55
N GLU A 174 -2.63 -24.29 10.82
CA GLU A 174 -2.57 -25.16 9.64
C GLU A 174 -2.10 -24.42 8.37
N PHE A 175 -2.00 -23.10 8.46
CA PHE A 175 -1.62 -22.24 7.35
C PHE A 175 -0.47 -21.32 7.74
N LEU A 176 0.39 -21.01 6.76
CA LEU A 176 1.42 -19.99 6.88
C LEU A 176 0.97 -18.71 6.18
N ALA A 177 1.37 -17.58 6.75
CA ALA A 177 1.24 -16.27 6.14
C ALA A 177 2.61 -15.78 5.65
N GLY A 178 2.63 -15.29 4.42
CA GLY A 178 3.77 -14.60 3.85
C GLY A 178 3.36 -13.33 3.13
N ARG A 179 4.36 -12.60 2.65
CA ARG A 179 4.17 -11.30 2.01
C ARG A 179 4.90 -11.18 0.69
N THR A 180 4.23 -10.63 -0.32
CA THR A 180 4.87 -10.26 -1.59
C THR A 180 5.78 -9.04 -1.42
N ASP A 181 6.60 -8.76 -2.43
CA ASP A 181 7.31 -7.49 -2.54
C ASP A 181 6.34 -6.30 -2.56
N THR A 182 5.20 -6.42 -3.25
CA THR A 182 4.10 -5.46 -3.31
C THR A 182 3.24 -5.34 -2.04
N ASN A 183 3.69 -5.91 -0.92
CA ASN A 183 3.05 -5.88 0.42
C ASN A 183 1.80 -6.74 0.61
N LYS A 184 1.40 -7.53 -0.39
CA LYS A 184 0.18 -8.34 -0.34
C LYS A 184 0.37 -9.51 0.61
N THR A 185 -0.63 -9.77 1.44
CA THR A 185 -0.66 -10.92 2.33
C THR A 185 -1.10 -12.15 1.54
N VAL A 186 -0.28 -13.21 1.58
CA VAL A 186 -0.55 -14.48 0.91
C VAL A 186 -0.55 -15.60 1.93
N ILE A 187 -1.61 -16.42 1.90
CA ILE A 187 -1.78 -17.59 2.76
C ILE A 187 -1.50 -18.85 1.96
N ILE A 188 -0.70 -19.75 2.52
CA ILE A 188 -0.41 -21.06 1.95
C ILE A 188 -0.64 -22.15 3.01
N PRO A 189 -0.97 -23.40 2.61
CA PRO A 189 -1.00 -24.53 3.53
C PRO A 189 0.37 -24.75 4.20
N LEU A 190 0.38 -25.13 5.47
CA LEU A 190 1.60 -25.51 6.17
C LEU A 190 2.24 -26.72 5.48
N LYS A 191 3.56 -26.66 5.29
CA LYS A 191 4.40 -27.78 4.83
C LYS A 191 5.63 -27.87 5.72
N GLU A 192 6.01 -29.08 6.12
CA GLU A 192 7.09 -29.32 7.10
C GLU A 192 8.42 -28.64 6.75
N ASN A 193 8.73 -28.49 5.45
CA ASN A 193 9.99 -27.91 4.97
C ASN A 193 9.94 -26.38 4.74
N ILE A 194 8.88 -25.70 5.17
CA ILE A 194 8.69 -24.25 5.04
C ILE A 194 8.59 -23.62 6.43
N LYS A 195 9.47 -22.64 6.70
CA LYS A 195 9.51 -21.91 7.97
C LYS A 195 9.59 -20.40 7.74
N LYS A 196 9.37 -19.65 8.82
CA LYS A 196 9.58 -18.19 8.85
C LYS A 196 10.95 -17.82 8.30
N GLY A 197 11.00 -16.80 7.45
CA GLY A 197 12.20 -16.33 6.77
C GLY A 197 12.45 -16.99 5.40
N ASP A 198 11.74 -18.06 5.07
CA ASP A 198 11.86 -18.69 3.76
C ASP A 198 11.20 -17.84 2.66
N TYR A 199 11.82 -17.86 1.47
CA TYR A 199 11.20 -17.35 0.25
C TYR A 199 10.62 -18.49 -0.55
N ILE A 200 9.35 -18.37 -0.94
CA ILE A 200 8.61 -19.41 -1.65
C ILE A 200 8.02 -18.82 -2.93
N LYS A 201 8.22 -19.51 -4.05
CA LYS A 201 7.50 -19.24 -5.29
C LYS A 201 6.14 -19.94 -5.21
N VAL A 202 5.07 -19.18 -5.44
CA VAL A 202 3.68 -19.63 -5.29
C VAL A 202 2.85 -19.23 -6.50
N LYS A 203 1.71 -19.89 -6.72
CA LYS A 203 0.70 -19.53 -7.73
C LYS A 203 -0.59 -19.14 -7.04
N ILE A 204 -1.07 -17.92 -7.26
CA ILE A 204 -2.32 -17.44 -6.64
C ILE A 204 -3.50 -18.26 -7.18
N ASN A 205 -4.32 -18.81 -6.27
CA ASN A 205 -5.46 -19.66 -6.60
C ASN A 205 -6.80 -19.17 -6.05
N LYS A 206 -6.78 -18.17 -5.15
CA LYS A 206 -7.97 -17.49 -4.64
C LYS A 206 -7.58 -16.11 -4.14
N ALA A 207 -8.49 -15.15 -4.28
CA ALA A 207 -8.31 -13.80 -3.80
C ALA A 207 -9.56 -13.31 -3.05
N THR A 208 -9.32 -12.45 -2.05
CA THR A 208 -10.31 -11.60 -1.40
C THR A 208 -9.80 -10.14 -1.46
N SER A 209 -10.57 -9.18 -0.95
CA SER A 209 -10.09 -7.80 -0.85
C SER A 209 -8.84 -7.65 0.03
N GLY A 210 -8.70 -8.46 1.09
CA GLY A 210 -7.60 -8.33 2.05
C GLY A 210 -6.54 -9.42 2.00
N THR A 211 -6.76 -10.53 1.29
CA THR A 211 -5.85 -11.69 1.36
C THR A 211 -5.87 -12.49 0.07
N LEU A 212 -4.68 -12.93 -0.35
CA LEU A 212 -4.49 -13.91 -1.41
C LEU A 212 -4.26 -15.30 -0.80
N PHE A 213 -4.64 -16.34 -1.52
CA PHE A 213 -4.28 -17.72 -1.23
C PHE A 213 -3.56 -18.30 -2.43
N ALA A 214 -2.63 -19.22 -2.16
CA ALA A 214 -1.78 -19.73 -3.21
C ALA A 214 -1.36 -21.17 -3.00
N ASP A 215 -1.09 -21.85 -4.12
CA ASP A 215 -0.43 -23.13 -4.15
C ASP A 215 1.09 -22.95 -4.15
N VAL A 216 1.78 -23.79 -3.39
CA VAL A 216 3.25 -23.78 -3.31
C VAL A 216 3.82 -24.42 -4.57
N ILE A 217 4.66 -23.68 -5.32
CA ILE A 217 5.42 -24.22 -6.44
C ILE A 217 6.75 -24.78 -5.94
N LYS A 218 7.61 -23.93 -5.38
CA LYS A 218 8.93 -24.33 -4.88
C LYS A 218 9.52 -23.33 -3.88
N LYS A 219 10.42 -23.82 -3.03
CA LYS A 219 11.26 -22.98 -2.19
C LYS A 219 12.38 -22.33 -3.01
N ILE A 220 12.65 -21.06 -2.74
CA ILE A 220 13.67 -20.26 -3.44
C ILE A 220 14.95 -20.25 -2.60
N ASP A 221 16.05 -20.55 -3.26
CA ASP A 221 17.40 -20.38 -2.70
C ASP A 221 17.94 -19.03 -3.17
N LEU A 222 17.88 -18.02 -2.29
CA LEU A 222 18.32 -16.66 -2.58
C LEU A 222 19.81 -16.57 -2.92
N THR A 223 20.63 -17.50 -2.43
CA THR A 223 22.07 -17.53 -2.72
C THR A 223 22.38 -17.81 -4.20
N LYS A 224 21.41 -18.42 -4.91
CA LYS A 224 21.52 -18.80 -6.33
C LYS A 224 20.75 -17.87 -7.27
N SER A 225 19.61 -17.29 -6.85
CA SER A 225 18.69 -16.58 -7.77
C SER A 225 19.10 -15.14 -8.13
N ARG A 226 19.79 -14.42 -7.24
CA ARG A 226 20.13 -12.99 -7.47
C ARG A 226 21.48 -12.75 -8.18
N LYS A 227 22.16 -13.81 -8.62
CA LYS A 227 23.39 -13.73 -9.45
C LYS A 227 23.12 -13.41 -10.94
N GLN A 228 21.87 -13.48 -11.41
CA GLN A 228 21.55 -13.48 -12.85
C GLN A 228 21.06 -12.14 -13.45
N LYS A 229 20.93 -11.06 -12.68
CA LYS A 229 20.50 -9.73 -13.21
C LYS A 229 21.64 -8.70 -13.36
N THR A 230 22.89 -9.16 -13.42
CA THR A 230 24.09 -8.30 -13.60
C THR A 230 24.86 -8.63 -14.88
N ALA A 231 24.16 -9.03 -15.94
CA ALA A 231 24.71 -9.11 -17.29
C ALA A 231 23.96 -8.15 -18.20
#